data_AF-A0A1G0PMY0-F1
#
_entry.id   AF-A0A1G0PMY0-F1
#
_cell.length_a   1.000
_cell.length_b   1.000
_cell.length_c   1.000
_cell.angle_alpha   90.00
_cell.angle_beta   90.00
_cell.angle_gamma   90.00
#
_symmetry.space_group_name_H-M   'P 1'
#
loop_
_entity.id
_entity.type
_entity.pdbx_description
1 polymer ?
#
loop_
_entity_poly.entity_id
_entity_poly.type
_entity_poly.pdbx_seq_one_letter_code
_entity_poly.pdbx_strand_id
1 'polypeptide(L)'
;MSSTAQQVKVGFYTQNIYELDPESNTYYMDFYVWFKWKGEIDPTEKLEFMNGVEDWGVTMANAYEEPKQLSDSSYYQLIRVEGRFRENFEFEQYPLDKQKLGVVIENSVHAIDELVYLADTSSGFADDLSIPGWEFEKYDMSNLYHTYYTNFGDTDTKTSTYSALRFELVVSRPVNYFFWKLLLPLIIVLISSWGALLLDPIRVDSRIFLPITALLTAVFLQQSYSVGLPAVSYLVLIDKIYVLGYMLIIADIMETIYTAGILQDGNHEAVNRIKKIDRAFMIVKLCFVIIGFIFLMIL
;
A
#
# COMPACT_ATOMS: atom_id res chain seq x y z
N MET A 1 3.46 -30.53 -16.06
CA MET A 1 4.18 -29.77 -17.10
C MET A 1 4.51 -30.73 -18.22
N SER A 2 4.03 -30.48 -19.44
CA SER A 2 4.43 -31.29 -20.59
C SER A 2 5.94 -31.12 -20.79
N SER A 3 6.67 -32.22 -21.03
CA SER A 3 8.12 -32.17 -21.29
C SER A 3 8.49 -31.59 -22.66
N THR A 4 7.52 -31.09 -23.42
CA THR A 4 7.66 -30.64 -24.81
C THR A 4 7.46 -29.15 -25.03
N ALA A 5 6.90 -28.41 -24.06
CA ALA A 5 6.61 -26.99 -24.23
C ALA A 5 7.90 -26.18 -24.39
N GLN A 6 7.89 -25.22 -25.32
CA GLN A 6 8.99 -24.29 -25.53
C GLN A 6 9.21 -23.43 -24.27
N GLN A 7 10.39 -23.53 -23.69
CA GLN A 7 10.75 -22.74 -22.52
C GLN A 7 11.40 -21.42 -22.94
N VAL A 8 10.86 -20.32 -22.42
CA VAL A 8 11.29 -18.97 -22.72
C VAL A 8 11.74 -18.33 -21.41
N LYS A 9 13.04 -18.05 -21.28
CA LYS A 9 13.56 -17.29 -20.15
C LYS A 9 13.27 -15.81 -20.38
N VAL A 10 12.67 -15.15 -19.41
CA VAL A 10 12.29 -13.74 -19.50
C VAL A 10 12.84 -13.00 -18.30
N GLY A 11 13.52 -11.88 -18.55
CA GLY A 11 13.94 -10.99 -17.50
C GLY A 11 13.49 -9.56 -17.74
N PHE A 12 13.52 -8.77 -16.66
CA PHE A 12 13.04 -7.39 -16.64
C PHE A 12 14.10 -6.47 -16.05
N TYR A 13 14.18 -5.25 -16.54
CA TYR A 13 14.99 -4.18 -15.98
C TYR A 13 14.19 -2.88 -15.95
N THR A 14 13.75 -2.47 -14.76
CA THR A 14 12.94 -1.26 -14.61
C THR A 14 13.80 0.00 -14.69
N GLN A 15 13.43 0.94 -15.55
CA GLN A 15 14.08 2.25 -15.65
C GLN A 15 13.41 3.28 -14.76
N ASN A 16 12.09 3.44 -14.89
CA ASN A 16 11.33 4.44 -14.17
C ASN A 16 9.94 3.94 -13.78
N ILE A 17 9.43 4.45 -12.66
CA ILE A 17 8.03 4.39 -12.28
C ILE A 17 7.60 5.79 -11.89
N TYR A 18 6.49 6.26 -12.44
CA TYR A 18 6.00 7.61 -12.19
C TYR A 18 4.47 7.68 -12.25
N GLU A 19 3.91 8.80 -11.81
CA GLU A 19 2.45 9.04 -11.79
C GLU A 19 1.66 7.93 -11.08
N LEU A 20 2.19 7.44 -9.95
CA LEU A 20 1.47 6.49 -9.10
C LEU A 20 0.23 7.17 -8.52
N ASP A 21 -0.93 6.66 -8.92
CA ASP A 21 -2.25 7.17 -8.55
C ASP A 21 -3.03 6.14 -7.71
N PRO A 22 -3.11 6.35 -6.39
CA PRO A 22 -3.91 5.53 -5.49
C PRO A 22 -5.39 5.46 -5.81
N GLU A 23 -5.99 6.49 -6.42
CA GLU A 23 -7.43 6.53 -6.70
C GLU A 23 -7.80 5.59 -7.84
N SER A 24 -7.04 5.63 -8.93
CA SER A 24 -7.28 4.78 -10.09
C SER A 24 -6.59 3.42 -9.99
N ASN A 25 -5.74 3.20 -8.96
CA ASN A 25 -4.92 1.99 -8.81
C ASN A 25 -3.92 1.81 -9.97
N THR A 26 -3.39 2.92 -10.51
CA THR A 26 -2.52 2.90 -11.70
C THR A 26 -1.19 3.60 -11.49
N TYR A 27 -0.25 3.32 -12.38
CA TYR A 27 1.07 3.96 -12.47
C TYR A 27 1.63 3.78 -13.88
N TYR A 28 2.55 4.65 -14.28
CA TYR A 28 3.37 4.45 -15.47
C TYR A 28 4.66 3.73 -15.13
N MET A 29 5.10 2.85 -16.03
CA MET A 29 6.34 2.10 -15.90
C MET A 29 7.08 2.07 -17.24
N ASP A 30 8.36 2.45 -17.20
CA ASP A 30 9.32 2.32 -18.31
C ASP A 30 10.34 1.25 -17.92
N PHE A 31 10.45 0.21 -18.73
CA PHE A 31 11.30 -0.94 -18.44
C PHE A 31 11.79 -1.61 -19.71
N TYR A 32 12.87 -2.35 -19.58
CA TYR A 32 13.30 -3.32 -20.56
C TYR A 32 12.79 -4.71 -20.18
N VAL A 33 12.36 -5.48 -21.16
CA VAL A 33 12.08 -6.91 -21.04
C VAL A 33 12.86 -7.65 -22.11
N TRP A 34 13.52 -8.75 -21.74
CA TRP A 34 14.21 -9.60 -22.71
C TRP A 34 13.70 -11.02 -22.66
N PHE A 35 13.76 -11.67 -23.81
CA PHE A 35 13.34 -13.04 -24.03
C PHE A 35 14.52 -13.84 -24.57
N LYS A 36 14.78 -15.01 -23.99
CA LYS A 36 15.77 -15.98 -24.47
C LYS A 36 15.12 -17.36 -24.59
N TRP A 37 15.08 -17.92 -25.79
CA TRP A 37 14.40 -19.19 -26.04
C TRP A 37 15.11 -20.06 -27.07
N LYS A 38 14.69 -21.33 -27.16
CA LYS A 38 15.05 -22.26 -28.23
C LYS A 38 13.78 -22.90 -28.75
N GLY A 39 13.57 -22.83 -30.07
CA GLY A 39 12.41 -23.40 -30.74
C GLY A 39 11.90 -22.47 -31.84
N GLU A 40 10.79 -22.85 -32.46
CA GLU A 40 10.25 -22.18 -33.64
C GLU A 40 9.26 -21.07 -33.31
N ILE A 41 8.67 -21.07 -32.11
CA ILE A 41 7.67 -20.08 -31.71
C ILE A 41 8.41 -18.81 -31.29
N ASP A 42 8.10 -17.66 -31.88
CA ASP A 42 8.55 -16.37 -31.35
C ASP A 42 7.65 -15.95 -30.17
N PRO A 43 8.17 -15.87 -28.93
CA PRO A 43 7.40 -15.49 -27.77
C PRO A 43 6.94 -14.03 -27.75
N THR A 44 7.42 -13.19 -28.66
CA THR A 44 7.19 -11.74 -28.66
C THR A 44 6.08 -11.26 -29.61
N GLU A 45 5.70 -12.06 -30.62
CA GLU A 45 4.69 -11.66 -31.63
C GLU A 45 3.27 -11.50 -31.07
N LYS A 46 2.93 -12.29 -30.05
CA LYS A 46 1.59 -12.35 -29.42
C LYS A 46 1.69 -12.09 -27.92
N LEU A 47 2.62 -11.22 -27.53
CA LEU A 47 2.82 -10.80 -26.16
C LEU A 47 1.72 -9.84 -25.73
N GLU A 48 1.08 -10.12 -24.60
CA GLU A 48 0.11 -9.24 -23.96
C GLU A 48 0.56 -8.85 -22.55
N PHE A 49 0.22 -7.62 -22.16
CA PHE A 49 0.38 -7.13 -20.80
C PHE A 49 -0.97 -7.18 -20.08
N MET A 50 -1.19 -8.23 -19.29
CA MET A 50 -2.49 -8.56 -18.71
C MET A 50 -3.02 -7.52 -17.72
N ASN A 51 -2.12 -6.72 -17.16
CA ASN A 51 -2.43 -5.63 -16.24
C ASN A 51 -2.20 -4.23 -16.87
N GLY A 52 -2.08 -4.14 -18.20
CA GLY A 52 -2.06 -2.87 -18.93
C GLY A 52 -3.43 -2.18 -18.85
N VAL A 53 -3.43 -0.84 -18.75
CA VAL A 53 -4.68 -0.05 -18.69
C VAL A 53 -5.22 0.21 -20.09
N GLU A 54 -4.34 0.61 -21.01
CA GLU A 54 -4.70 0.90 -22.38
C GLU A 54 -3.66 0.38 -23.38
N ASP A 55 -4.08 -0.42 -24.36
CA ASP A 55 -3.18 -0.93 -25.39
C ASP A 55 -2.58 0.19 -26.25
N TRP A 56 -3.35 1.24 -26.53
CA TRP A 56 -2.91 2.37 -27.35
C TRP A 56 -1.87 3.26 -26.66
N GLY A 57 -1.79 3.19 -25.33
CA GLY A 57 -0.82 3.95 -24.52
C GLY A 57 0.49 3.21 -24.29
N VAL A 58 0.57 1.92 -24.64
CA VAL A 58 1.80 1.13 -24.51
C VAL A 58 2.68 1.38 -25.73
N THR A 59 3.90 1.85 -25.47
CA THR A 59 4.95 1.94 -26.47
C THR A 59 5.89 0.75 -26.33
N MET A 60 6.22 0.11 -27.45
CA MET A 60 7.18 -0.99 -27.51
C MET A 60 8.22 -0.70 -28.58
N ALA A 61 9.49 -0.78 -28.21
CA ALA A 61 10.61 -0.59 -29.12
C ALA A 61 11.55 -1.80 -29.04
N ASN A 62 11.59 -2.60 -30.10
CA ASN A 62 12.52 -3.71 -30.21
C ASN A 62 13.95 -3.17 -30.41
N ALA A 63 14.91 -3.73 -29.68
CA ALA A 63 16.32 -3.41 -29.85
C ALA A 63 16.90 -3.97 -31.15
N TYR A 64 16.28 -5.03 -31.68
CA TYR A 64 16.62 -5.66 -32.95
C TYR A 64 15.35 -5.82 -33.80
N GLU A 65 15.43 -5.54 -35.10
CA GLU A 65 14.30 -5.72 -36.03
C GLU A 65 13.77 -7.16 -36.00
N GLU A 66 14.69 -8.13 -35.95
CA GLU A 66 14.41 -9.56 -35.84
C GLU A 66 15.14 -10.14 -34.62
N PRO A 67 14.64 -11.22 -33.99
CA PRO A 67 15.33 -11.89 -32.90
C PRO A 67 16.77 -12.28 -33.26
N LYS A 68 17.71 -11.88 -32.41
CA LYS A 68 19.12 -12.18 -32.58
C LYS A 68 19.41 -13.62 -32.21
N GLN A 69 20.10 -14.35 -33.08
CA GLN A 69 20.62 -15.67 -32.71
C GLN A 69 21.93 -15.56 -31.91
N LEU A 70 21.98 -16.23 -30.76
CA LEU A 70 23.14 -16.29 -29.87
C LEU A 70 24.08 -17.47 -30.21
N SER A 71 25.28 -17.47 -29.62
CA SER A 71 26.31 -18.50 -29.86
C SER A 71 25.91 -19.90 -29.42
N ASP A 72 24.99 -20.03 -28.46
CA ASP A 72 24.42 -21.30 -27.99
C ASP A 72 23.18 -21.75 -28.79
N SER A 73 22.95 -21.12 -29.96
CA SER A 73 21.82 -21.31 -30.86
C SER A 73 20.45 -20.95 -30.28
N SER A 74 20.40 -20.25 -29.14
CA SER A 74 19.15 -19.63 -28.67
C SER A 74 18.86 -18.33 -29.41
N TYR A 75 17.59 -17.96 -29.46
CA TYR A 75 17.15 -16.64 -29.89
C TYR A 75 17.09 -15.69 -28.71
N TYR A 76 17.31 -14.41 -28.99
CA TYR A 76 17.28 -13.32 -28.03
C TYR A 76 16.58 -12.10 -28.62
N GLN A 77 15.62 -11.54 -27.88
CA GLN A 77 14.99 -10.27 -28.21
C GLN A 77 14.92 -9.40 -26.96
N LEU A 78 15.15 -8.10 -27.13
CA LEU A 78 15.08 -7.09 -26.08
C LEU A 78 14.08 -6.04 -26.53
N ILE A 79 13.12 -5.72 -25.67
CA ILE A 79 12.06 -4.76 -25.93
C ILE A 79 12.10 -3.72 -24.81
N ARG A 80 12.13 -2.43 -25.18
CA ARG A 80 11.81 -1.36 -24.23
C ARG A 80 10.31 -1.12 -24.27
N VAL A 81 9.69 -1.11 -23.10
CA VAL A 81 8.25 -0.94 -22.93
C VAL A 81 8.02 0.24 -22.01
N GLU A 82 7.18 1.17 -22.43
CA GLU A 82 6.66 2.23 -21.58
C GLU A 82 5.14 2.27 -21.71
N GLY A 83 4.44 2.16 -20.59
CA GLY A 83 2.99 2.09 -20.57
C GLY A 83 2.41 2.29 -19.19
N ARG A 84 1.08 2.36 -19.14
CA ARG A 84 0.31 2.48 -17.90
C ARG A 84 -0.21 1.11 -17.46
N PHE A 85 0.02 0.78 -16.20
CA PHE A 85 -0.36 -0.50 -15.60
C PHE A 85 -1.26 -0.28 -14.39
N ARG A 86 -2.02 -1.32 -14.06
CA ARG A 86 -2.95 -1.33 -12.93
C ARG A 86 -2.61 -2.46 -11.97
N GLU A 87 -2.60 -2.16 -10.68
CA GLU A 87 -2.51 -3.17 -9.62
C GLU A 87 -3.48 -2.82 -8.51
N ASN A 88 -4.01 -3.82 -7.81
CA ASN A 88 -4.89 -3.54 -6.67
C ASN A 88 -4.03 -3.11 -5.47
N PHE A 89 -4.06 -1.83 -5.12
CA PHE A 89 -3.33 -1.35 -3.96
C PHE A 89 -4.05 -1.71 -2.66
N GLU A 90 -3.26 -2.09 -1.65
CA GLU A 90 -3.74 -2.52 -0.34
C GLU A 90 -3.40 -1.45 0.71
N PHE A 91 -4.41 -0.74 1.24
CA PHE A 91 -4.22 0.38 2.17
C PHE A 91 -4.49 0.01 3.64
N GLU A 92 -4.74 -1.25 3.95
CA GLU A 92 -5.10 -1.74 5.30
C GLU A 92 -4.10 -1.27 6.36
N GLN A 93 -2.81 -1.28 6.00
CA GLN A 93 -1.71 -0.86 6.86
C GLN A 93 -1.29 0.59 6.64
N TYR A 94 -2.01 1.37 5.83
CA TYR A 94 -1.64 2.76 5.55
C TYR A 94 -1.47 3.57 6.85
N PRO A 95 -0.36 4.34 6.99
CA PRO A 95 0.68 4.65 5.99
C PRO A 95 1.93 3.73 6.04
N LEU A 96 1.87 2.60 6.72
CA LEU A 96 2.93 1.58 6.78
C LEU A 96 2.70 0.46 5.76
N ASP A 97 1.93 0.76 4.73
CA ASP A 97 1.56 -0.13 3.65
C ASP A 97 2.76 -0.45 2.73
N LYS A 98 2.66 -1.61 2.09
CA LYS A 98 3.55 -2.04 1.02
C LYS A 98 2.73 -2.27 -0.23
N GLN A 99 3.21 -1.76 -1.35
CA GLN A 99 2.59 -1.95 -2.65
C GLN A 99 3.50 -2.76 -3.56
N LYS A 100 2.87 -3.47 -4.49
CA LYS A 100 3.55 -4.28 -5.51
C LYS A 100 3.26 -3.66 -6.86
N LEU A 101 4.27 -3.05 -7.46
CA LEU A 101 4.19 -2.38 -8.75
C LEU A 101 4.86 -3.26 -9.79
N GLY A 102 4.10 -3.84 -10.69
CA GLY A 102 4.60 -4.84 -11.61
C GLY A 102 3.94 -4.87 -12.98
N VAL A 103 4.38 -5.84 -13.75
CA VAL A 103 3.83 -6.17 -15.06
C VAL A 103 3.56 -7.66 -15.13
N VAL A 104 2.45 -8.03 -15.75
CA VAL A 104 2.09 -9.42 -16.00
C VAL A 104 2.08 -9.64 -17.49
N ILE A 105 2.95 -10.53 -17.97
CA ILE A 105 2.98 -10.92 -19.38
C ILE A 105 2.33 -12.27 -19.59
N GLU A 106 1.68 -12.43 -20.74
CA GLU A 106 1.12 -13.69 -21.22
C GLU A 106 1.24 -13.73 -22.76
N ASN A 107 1.17 -14.93 -23.35
CA ASN A 107 1.03 -15.08 -24.80
C ASN A 107 -0.44 -15.32 -25.12
N SER A 108 -1.04 -14.57 -26.04
CA SER A 108 -2.47 -14.68 -26.31
C SER A 108 -2.88 -15.85 -27.22
N VAL A 109 -1.91 -16.57 -27.77
CA VAL A 109 -2.16 -17.68 -28.72
C VAL A 109 -1.69 -19.01 -28.18
N HIS A 110 -0.45 -19.09 -27.70
CA HIS A 110 0.19 -20.35 -27.31
C HIS A 110 -0.08 -20.71 -25.84
N ALA A 111 -0.77 -21.84 -25.64
CA ALA A 111 -1.08 -22.34 -24.32
C ALA A 111 0.15 -22.94 -23.61
N ILE A 112 0.01 -23.25 -22.33
CA ILE A 112 1.09 -23.73 -21.44
C ILE A 112 1.76 -25.03 -21.92
N ASP A 113 1.09 -25.83 -22.75
CA ASP A 113 1.63 -27.04 -23.36
C ASP A 113 2.51 -26.78 -24.59
N GLU A 114 2.41 -25.58 -25.17
CA GLU A 114 3.22 -25.11 -26.29
C GLU A 114 4.33 -24.16 -25.85
N LEU A 115 4.05 -23.22 -24.94
CA LEU A 115 4.97 -22.16 -24.52
C LEU A 115 4.89 -21.88 -23.01
N VAL A 116 6.04 -21.81 -22.37
CA VAL A 116 6.17 -21.52 -20.93
C VAL A 116 7.19 -20.40 -20.71
N TYR A 117 6.74 -19.32 -20.07
CA TYR A 117 7.63 -18.26 -19.58
C TYR A 117 8.26 -18.67 -18.26
N LEU A 118 9.56 -18.47 -18.12
CA LEU A 118 10.34 -18.75 -16.92
C LEU A 118 11.12 -17.51 -16.51
N ALA A 119 11.12 -17.19 -15.22
CA ALA A 119 11.89 -16.06 -14.72
C ALA A 119 13.39 -16.22 -14.99
N ASP A 120 14.01 -15.18 -15.52
CA ASP A 120 15.45 -15.02 -15.57
C ASP A 120 15.93 -14.32 -14.29
N THR A 121 16.85 -14.97 -13.58
CA THR A 121 17.40 -14.48 -12.31
C THR A 121 18.28 -13.24 -12.47
N SER A 122 18.60 -12.84 -13.69
CA SER A 122 19.37 -11.62 -14.00
C SER A 122 18.51 -10.36 -14.14
N SER A 123 17.28 -10.37 -13.61
CA SER A 123 16.39 -9.20 -13.57
C SER A 123 16.82 -8.15 -12.55
N GLY A 124 16.31 -6.92 -12.69
CA GLY A 124 16.66 -5.82 -11.81
C GLY A 124 15.94 -4.51 -12.12
N PHE A 125 16.54 -3.42 -11.69
CA PHE A 125 16.04 -2.06 -11.84
C PHE A 125 17.21 -1.08 -11.78
N ALA A 126 17.01 0.15 -12.25
CA ALA A 126 18.03 1.19 -12.28
C ALA A 126 18.44 1.65 -10.86
N ASP A 127 19.74 1.88 -10.65
CA ASP A 127 20.28 2.32 -9.35
C ASP A 127 19.71 3.68 -8.88
N ASP A 128 19.29 4.52 -9.83
CA ASP A 128 18.69 5.83 -9.61
C ASP A 128 17.16 5.82 -9.66
N LEU A 129 16.53 4.63 -9.75
CA LEU A 129 15.08 4.49 -9.69
C LEU A 129 14.58 5.08 -8.36
N SER A 130 13.76 6.12 -8.46
CA SER A 130 13.15 6.76 -7.32
C SER A 130 11.69 7.09 -7.61
N ILE A 131 10.83 6.79 -6.63
CA ILE A 131 9.40 7.07 -6.70
C ILE A 131 9.10 8.04 -5.57
N PRO A 132 8.62 9.27 -5.85
CA PRO A 132 8.37 10.25 -4.80
C PRO A 132 7.44 9.72 -3.69
N GLY A 133 7.92 9.74 -2.45
CA GLY A 133 7.15 9.29 -1.29
C GLY A 133 7.18 7.77 -1.03
N TRP A 134 8.00 7.03 -1.77
CA TRP A 134 8.15 5.58 -1.64
C TRP A 134 9.63 5.18 -1.56
N GLU A 135 9.90 4.10 -0.84
CA GLU A 135 11.18 3.44 -0.72
C GLU A 135 11.09 2.05 -1.38
N PHE A 136 12.10 1.71 -2.15
CA PHE A 136 12.21 0.39 -2.76
C PHE A 136 12.73 -0.63 -1.73
N GLU A 137 12.12 -1.81 -1.66
CA GLU A 137 12.59 -2.90 -0.80
C GLU A 137 13.28 -4.01 -1.60
N LYS A 138 12.57 -4.55 -2.59
CA LYS A 138 13.01 -5.71 -3.38
C LYS A 138 12.19 -5.83 -4.66
N TYR A 139 12.68 -6.61 -5.60
CA TYR A 139 11.87 -7.10 -6.71
C TYR A 139 11.54 -8.58 -6.50
N ASP A 140 10.47 -9.05 -7.13
CA ASP A 140 10.08 -10.45 -7.15
C ASP A 140 9.64 -10.87 -8.55
N MET A 141 9.77 -12.16 -8.85
CA MET A 141 9.29 -12.75 -10.09
C MET A 141 8.54 -14.04 -9.80
N SER A 142 7.31 -14.12 -10.30
CA SER A 142 6.46 -15.28 -10.07
C SER A 142 5.89 -15.81 -11.38
N ASN A 143 6.04 -17.12 -11.56
CA ASN A 143 5.34 -17.88 -12.57
C ASN A 143 3.86 -17.99 -12.20
N LEU A 144 2.99 -17.58 -13.10
CA LEU A 144 1.55 -17.63 -12.96
C LEU A 144 0.96 -18.56 -14.02
N TYR A 145 -0.25 -19.06 -13.75
CA TYR A 145 -1.00 -19.88 -14.68
C TYR A 145 -2.41 -19.33 -14.78
N HIS A 146 -2.79 -18.88 -15.97
CA HIS A 146 -4.11 -18.33 -16.21
C HIS A 146 -4.95 -19.37 -16.92
N THR A 147 -6.01 -19.86 -16.26
CA THR A 147 -6.93 -20.83 -16.89
C THR A 147 -8.19 -20.11 -17.33
N TYR A 148 -8.44 -20.08 -18.63
CA TYR A 148 -9.69 -19.60 -19.20
C TYR A 148 -10.71 -20.74 -19.21
N TYR A 149 -11.67 -20.69 -18.29
CA TYR A 149 -12.77 -21.66 -18.19
C TYR A 149 -13.86 -21.49 -19.25
N THR A 150 -13.51 -20.85 -20.37
CA THR A 150 -14.36 -20.62 -21.53
C THR A 150 -13.51 -20.77 -22.79
N ASN A 151 -14.13 -21.19 -23.88
CA ASN A 151 -13.56 -21.15 -25.24
C ASN A 151 -14.04 -19.91 -26.01
N PHE A 152 -14.59 -18.91 -25.30
CA PHE A 152 -15.14 -17.68 -25.88
C PHE A 152 -16.21 -17.92 -26.96
N GLY A 153 -16.89 -19.07 -26.92
CA GLY A 153 -17.92 -19.45 -27.88
C GLY A 153 -17.37 -20.09 -29.17
N ASP A 154 -16.06 -20.30 -29.28
CA ASP A 154 -15.46 -21.04 -30.39
C ASP A 154 -15.61 -22.54 -30.15
N THR A 155 -16.51 -23.17 -30.90
CA THR A 155 -16.85 -24.59 -30.76
C THR A 155 -15.72 -25.54 -31.12
N ASP A 156 -14.70 -25.06 -31.84
CA ASP A 156 -13.58 -25.88 -32.31
C ASP A 156 -12.42 -25.89 -31.30
N THR A 157 -12.44 -25.00 -30.30
CA THR A 157 -11.41 -24.90 -29.26
C THR A 157 -11.90 -25.36 -27.89
N LYS A 158 -10.95 -25.86 -27.09
CA LYS A 158 -11.18 -26.23 -25.69
C LYS A 158 -10.76 -25.07 -24.79
N THR A 159 -11.20 -25.12 -23.54
CA THR A 159 -10.63 -24.28 -22.48
C THR A 159 -9.14 -24.54 -22.35
N SER A 160 -8.36 -23.47 -22.22
CA SER A 160 -6.90 -23.53 -22.21
C SER A 160 -6.31 -22.84 -20.99
N THR A 161 -5.14 -23.31 -20.59
CA THR A 161 -4.33 -22.67 -19.56
C THR A 161 -3.10 -22.05 -20.22
N TYR A 162 -2.81 -20.80 -19.90
CA TYR A 162 -1.67 -20.05 -20.42
C TYR A 162 -0.62 -19.85 -19.34
N SER A 163 0.64 -19.85 -19.77
CA SER A 163 1.75 -19.46 -18.91
C SER A 163 1.79 -17.94 -18.83
N ALA A 164 1.72 -17.39 -17.62
CA ALA A 164 1.95 -15.99 -17.36
C ALA A 164 3.18 -15.80 -16.48
N LEU A 165 3.81 -14.63 -16.59
CA LEU A 165 4.94 -14.27 -15.74
C LEU A 165 4.72 -12.87 -15.19
N ARG A 166 4.82 -12.75 -13.87
CA ARG A 166 4.72 -11.49 -13.15
C ARG A 166 6.09 -11.06 -12.67
N PHE A 167 6.47 -9.84 -12.99
CA PHE A 167 7.60 -9.13 -12.38
C PHE A 167 7.02 -7.99 -11.54
N GLU A 168 7.45 -7.85 -10.29
CA GLU A 168 6.96 -6.80 -9.39
C GLU A 168 8.08 -6.18 -8.55
N LEU A 169 7.99 -4.87 -8.34
CA LEU A 169 8.78 -4.10 -7.39
C LEU A 169 7.96 -3.87 -6.14
N VAL A 170 8.50 -4.28 -4.99
CA VAL A 170 7.89 -4.04 -3.68
C VAL A 170 8.38 -2.70 -3.17
N VAL A 171 7.43 -1.79 -2.97
CA VAL A 171 7.68 -0.44 -2.46
C VAL A 171 6.93 -0.23 -1.15
N SER A 172 7.49 0.58 -0.26
CA SER A 172 6.87 0.95 1.01
C SER A 172 6.98 2.44 1.24
N ARG A 173 6.09 3.01 2.07
CA ARG A 173 6.21 4.41 2.45
C ARG A 173 7.29 4.56 3.53
N PRO A 174 8.07 5.66 3.51
CA PRO A 174 9.05 5.93 4.56
C PRO A 174 8.38 5.95 5.94
N VAL A 175 8.86 5.13 6.86
CA VAL A 175 8.31 5.05 8.24
C VAL A 175 8.37 6.43 8.94
N ASN A 176 9.36 7.26 8.60
CA ASN A 176 9.47 8.63 9.11
C ASN A 176 8.29 9.52 8.73
N TYR A 177 7.66 9.30 7.57
CA TYR A 177 6.46 10.03 7.16
C TYR A 177 5.32 9.79 8.16
N PHE A 178 5.07 8.53 8.50
CA PHE A 178 4.06 8.15 9.51
C PHE A 178 4.31 8.87 10.84
N PHE A 179 5.52 8.75 11.39
CA PHE A 179 5.84 9.32 12.70
C PHE A 179 5.68 10.85 12.73
N TRP A 180 6.30 11.56 11.79
CA TRP A 180 6.40 13.02 11.87
C TRP A 180 5.17 13.75 11.32
N LYS A 181 4.54 13.23 10.27
CA LYS A 181 3.43 13.92 9.59
C LYS A 181 2.06 13.51 10.08
N LEU A 182 1.91 12.29 10.59
CA LEU A 182 0.60 11.76 10.98
C LEU A 182 0.50 11.54 12.49
N LEU A 183 1.46 10.81 13.07
CA LEU A 183 1.37 10.41 14.49
C LEU A 183 1.69 11.57 15.46
N LEU A 184 2.77 12.32 15.23
CA LEU A 184 3.18 13.40 16.14
C LEU A 184 2.10 14.49 16.33
N PRO A 185 1.44 15.02 15.28
CA PRO A 185 0.36 15.99 15.46
C PRO A 185 -0.78 15.45 16.32
N LEU A 186 -1.19 14.18 16.12
CA LEU A 186 -2.23 13.56 16.91
C LEU A 186 -1.81 13.39 18.38
N ILE A 187 -0.56 12.98 18.63
CA ILE A 187 -0.01 12.89 20.00
C ILE A 187 -0.07 14.26 20.69
N ILE A 188 0.31 15.34 19.99
CA ILE A 188 0.25 16.70 20.55
C ILE A 188 -1.18 17.07 20.92
N VAL A 189 -2.16 16.73 20.07
CA VAL A 189 -3.58 16.94 20.34
C VAL A 189 -4.02 16.17 21.59
N LEU A 190 -3.66 14.89 21.72
CA LEU A 190 -3.98 14.08 22.89
C LEU A 190 -3.36 14.65 24.18
N ILE A 191 -2.08 15.07 24.14
CA ILE A 191 -1.41 15.70 25.28
C ILE A 191 -2.11 17.01 25.67
N SER A 192 -2.54 17.81 24.69
CA SER A 192 -3.28 19.06 24.93
C SER A 192 -4.63 18.81 25.61
N SER A 193 -5.32 17.72 25.22
CA SER A 193 -6.56 17.26 25.85
C SER A 193 -6.32 16.89 27.31
N TRP A 194 -5.26 16.12 27.58
CA TRP A 194 -4.85 15.74 28.94
C TRP A 194 -4.44 16.93 29.80
N GLY A 195 -4.03 18.05 29.19
CA GLY A 195 -3.79 19.31 29.88
C GLY A 195 -4.96 19.75 30.75
N ALA A 196 -6.20 19.39 30.41
CA ALA A 196 -7.39 19.64 31.23
C ALA A 196 -7.32 19.01 32.62
N LEU A 197 -6.67 17.87 32.77
CA LEU A 197 -6.55 17.14 34.03
C LEU A 197 -5.40 17.67 34.91
N LEU A 198 -4.53 18.50 34.33
CA LEU A 198 -3.43 19.17 35.04
C LEU A 198 -3.85 20.55 35.59
N LEU A 199 -4.94 21.12 35.08
CA LEU A 199 -5.48 22.39 35.56
C LEU A 199 -6.12 22.25 36.94
N ASP A 200 -6.16 23.36 37.68
CA ASP A 200 -6.83 23.35 38.97
C ASP A 200 -8.32 22.99 38.80
N PRO A 201 -8.87 22.06 39.62
CA PRO A 201 -10.24 21.59 39.49
C PRO A 201 -11.30 22.70 39.48
N ILE A 202 -11.01 23.86 40.08
CA ILE A 202 -11.91 25.01 40.12
C ILE A 202 -12.12 25.64 38.73
N ARG A 203 -11.18 25.47 37.79
CA ARG A 203 -11.22 26.06 36.44
C ARG A 203 -12.06 25.25 35.46
N VAL A 204 -13.30 24.94 35.83
CA VAL A 204 -14.20 24.05 35.08
C VAL A 204 -14.29 24.42 33.59
N ASP A 205 -14.47 25.71 33.27
CA ASP A 205 -14.55 26.19 31.89
C ASP A 205 -13.28 25.82 31.09
N SER A 206 -12.10 26.12 31.62
CA SER A 206 -10.84 25.80 30.96
C SER A 206 -10.64 24.29 30.79
N ARG A 207 -11.09 23.49 31.76
CA ARG A 207 -10.99 22.02 31.71
C ARG A 207 -11.89 21.42 30.65
N ILE A 208 -13.06 22.02 30.39
CA ILE A 208 -14.00 21.49 29.39
C ILE A 208 -13.62 21.91 27.97
N PHE A 209 -13.09 23.12 27.78
CA PHE A 209 -12.75 23.65 26.45
C PHE A 209 -11.54 22.96 25.81
N LEU A 210 -10.55 22.53 26.59
CA LEU A 210 -9.36 21.84 26.07
C LEU A 210 -9.69 20.54 25.31
N PRO A 211 -10.39 19.55 25.90
CA PRO A 211 -10.71 18.31 25.20
C PRO A 211 -11.73 18.51 24.08
N ILE A 212 -12.65 19.48 24.19
CA ILE A 212 -13.55 19.85 23.07
C ILE A 212 -12.75 20.38 21.87
N THR A 213 -11.77 21.26 22.12
CA THR A 213 -10.90 21.80 21.06
C THR A 213 -10.00 20.71 20.48
N ALA A 214 -9.49 19.80 21.32
CA ALA A 214 -8.72 18.65 20.88
C ALA A 214 -9.55 17.73 19.98
N LEU A 215 -10.83 17.47 20.32
CA LEU A 215 -11.73 16.66 19.49
C LEU A 215 -11.91 17.29 18.10
N LEU A 216 -12.23 18.60 18.06
CA LEU A 216 -12.39 19.33 16.81
C LEU A 216 -11.10 19.29 15.97
N THR A 217 -9.94 19.48 16.62
CA THR A 217 -8.63 19.42 15.96
C THR A 217 -8.34 18.02 15.41
N ALA A 218 -8.63 16.97 16.17
CA ALA A 218 -8.46 15.59 15.72
C ALA A 218 -9.38 15.24 14.53
N VAL A 219 -10.60 15.79 14.48
CA VAL A 219 -11.48 15.66 13.29
C VAL A 219 -10.86 16.33 12.07
N PHE A 220 -10.34 17.55 12.21
CA PHE A 220 -9.65 18.23 11.10
C PHE A 220 -8.39 17.50 10.63
N LEU A 221 -7.60 16.96 11.56
CA LEU A 221 -6.43 16.16 11.21
C LEU A 221 -6.84 14.87 10.49
N GLN A 222 -7.93 14.21 10.89
CA GLN A 222 -8.44 13.03 10.19
C GLN A 222 -8.87 13.36 8.76
N GLN A 223 -9.65 14.43 8.60
CA GLN A 223 -10.08 14.88 7.28
C GLN A 223 -8.86 15.20 6.38
N SER A 224 -7.82 15.82 6.93
CA SER A 224 -6.63 16.21 6.18
C SER A 224 -5.91 15.02 5.52
N TYR A 225 -5.69 13.91 6.25
CA TYR A 225 -5.03 12.75 5.64
C TYR A 225 -6.00 11.95 4.75
N SER A 226 -7.29 11.91 5.07
CA SER A 226 -8.28 11.14 4.31
C SER A 226 -8.45 11.66 2.88
N VAL A 227 -8.17 12.94 2.62
CA VAL A 227 -8.20 13.51 1.26
C VAL A 227 -7.11 12.90 0.36
N GLY A 228 -6.02 12.42 0.93
CA GLY A 228 -4.92 11.79 0.18
C GLY A 228 -5.09 10.28 -0.03
N LEU A 229 -6.23 9.71 0.35
CA LEU A 229 -6.51 8.29 0.26
C LEU A 229 -7.72 8.02 -0.64
N PRO A 230 -7.71 6.93 -1.43
CA PRO A 230 -8.89 6.49 -2.13
C PRO A 230 -9.98 6.05 -1.15
N ALA A 231 -11.23 6.10 -1.61
CA ALA A 231 -12.36 5.61 -0.85
C ALA A 231 -12.31 4.07 -0.75
N VAL A 232 -11.76 3.56 0.36
CA VAL A 232 -11.77 2.13 0.71
C VAL A 232 -12.96 1.79 1.61
N SER A 233 -13.44 0.54 1.52
CA SER A 233 -14.61 0.07 2.29
C SER A 233 -14.29 -0.39 3.72
N TYR A 234 -13.01 -0.36 4.10
CA TYR A 234 -12.49 -0.85 5.36
C TYR A 234 -11.71 0.24 6.11
N LEU A 235 -11.47 0.03 7.41
CA LEU A 235 -10.65 0.93 8.22
C LEU A 235 -9.17 0.65 8.00
N VAL A 236 -8.41 1.69 7.65
CA VAL A 236 -6.95 1.61 7.57
C VAL A 236 -6.31 1.75 8.96
N LEU A 237 -5.03 1.42 9.10
CA LEU A 237 -4.32 1.50 10.39
C LEU A 237 -4.47 2.89 11.04
N ILE A 238 -4.26 3.96 10.27
CA ILE A 238 -4.40 5.32 10.80
C ILE A 238 -5.84 5.63 11.26
N ASP A 239 -6.89 5.14 10.59
CA ASP A 239 -8.28 5.29 11.07
C ASP A 239 -8.45 4.68 12.46
N LYS A 240 -7.91 3.47 12.66
CA LYS A 240 -7.98 2.77 13.95
C LYS A 240 -7.28 3.56 15.05
N ILE A 241 -6.15 4.20 14.74
CA ILE A 241 -5.43 5.09 15.66
C ILE A 241 -6.28 6.33 15.99
N TYR A 242 -6.97 6.93 15.02
CA TYR A 242 -7.89 8.05 15.28
C TYR A 242 -9.09 7.64 16.13
N VAL A 243 -9.67 6.47 15.89
CA VAL A 243 -10.75 5.92 16.73
C VAL A 243 -10.28 5.77 18.19
N LEU A 244 -9.07 5.26 18.40
CA LEU A 244 -8.44 5.21 19.73
C LEU A 244 -8.32 6.62 20.34
N GLY A 245 -7.83 7.60 19.55
CA GLY A 245 -7.72 8.99 19.97
C GLY A 245 -9.07 9.61 20.36
N TYR A 246 -10.14 9.37 19.59
CA TYR A 246 -11.48 9.86 19.89
C TYR A 246 -12.04 9.28 21.18
N MET A 247 -11.86 7.97 21.41
CA MET A 247 -12.28 7.36 22.67
C MET A 247 -11.58 8.00 23.88
N LEU A 248 -10.29 8.33 23.76
CA LEU A 248 -9.52 8.99 24.81
C LEU A 248 -9.99 10.42 25.08
N ILE A 249 -10.21 11.20 24.02
CA ILE A 249 -10.68 12.59 24.14
C ILE A 249 -12.11 12.62 24.71
N ILE A 250 -12.99 11.73 24.27
CA ILE A 250 -14.34 11.61 24.85
C ILE A 250 -14.26 11.24 26.34
N ALA A 251 -13.34 10.36 26.72
CA ALA A 251 -13.09 10.05 28.13
C ALA A 251 -12.59 11.27 28.93
N ASP A 252 -11.79 12.17 28.35
CA ASP A 252 -11.40 13.45 28.98
C ASP A 252 -12.62 14.37 29.20
N ILE A 253 -13.52 14.46 28.21
CA ILE A 253 -14.76 15.25 28.33
C ILE A 253 -15.64 14.67 29.45
N MET A 254 -15.88 13.37 29.44
CA MET A 254 -16.73 12.69 30.43
C MET A 254 -16.16 12.83 31.85
N GLU A 255 -14.85 12.68 32.02
CA GLU A 255 -14.19 12.89 33.30
C GLU A 255 -14.31 14.33 33.78
N THR A 256 -14.15 15.31 32.88
CA THR A 256 -14.29 16.73 33.22
C THR A 256 -15.71 17.05 33.67
N ILE A 257 -16.72 16.52 32.98
CA ILE A 257 -18.14 16.68 33.38
C ILE A 257 -18.38 16.04 34.75
N TYR A 258 -17.87 14.83 34.97
CA TYR A 258 -18.02 14.12 36.24
C TYR A 258 -17.36 14.87 37.40
N THR A 259 -16.14 15.35 37.23
CA THR A 259 -15.40 16.10 38.26
C THR A 259 -16.00 17.48 38.52
N ALA A 260 -16.58 18.12 37.50
CA ALA A 260 -17.34 19.36 37.66
C ALA A 260 -18.60 19.14 38.54
N GLY A 261 -19.30 18.01 38.39
CA GLY A 261 -20.42 17.64 39.26
C GLY A 261 -20.01 17.50 40.72
N ILE A 262 -18.88 16.85 41.01
CA ILE A 262 -18.34 16.71 42.38
C ILE A 262 -17.98 18.07 43.00
N LEU A 263 -17.53 19.03 42.19
CA LEU A 263 -17.15 20.35 42.68
C LEU A 263 -18.36 21.19 43.14
N GLN A 264 -19.56 20.95 42.58
CA GLN A 264 -20.78 21.67 42.96
C GLN A 264 -21.17 21.45 44.44
N ASP A 265 -20.70 20.36 45.05
CA ASP A 265 -20.93 20.06 46.48
C ASP A 265 -20.13 20.98 47.44
N GLY A 266 -19.28 21.88 46.91
CA GLY A 266 -18.72 23.04 47.64
C GLY A 266 -17.68 22.74 48.74
N ASN A 267 -17.30 21.47 48.93
CA ASN A 267 -16.37 21.08 49.99
C ASN A 267 -14.90 21.18 49.53
N HIS A 268 -14.01 21.79 50.33
CA HIS A 268 -12.56 21.82 50.06
C HIS A 268 -11.94 20.41 49.90
N GLU A 269 -12.53 19.39 50.51
CA GLU A 269 -12.11 17.99 50.32
C GLU A 269 -12.37 17.48 48.89
N ALA A 270 -13.36 18.04 48.18
CA ALA A 270 -13.70 17.67 46.81
C ALA A 270 -12.54 17.94 45.84
N VAL A 271 -11.83 19.05 45.99
CA VAL A 271 -10.68 19.42 45.14
C VAL A 271 -9.55 18.39 45.24
N ASN A 272 -9.22 17.95 46.47
CA ASN A 272 -8.19 16.93 46.68
C ASN A 272 -8.62 15.56 46.16
N ARG A 273 -9.91 15.24 46.25
CA ARG A 273 -10.49 14.02 45.67
C ARG A 273 -10.40 14.04 44.14
N ILE A 274 -10.75 15.16 43.51
CA ILE A 274 -10.67 15.33 42.05
C ILE A 274 -9.22 15.18 41.57
N LYS A 275 -8.25 15.83 42.23
CA LYS A 275 -6.82 15.68 41.88
C LYS A 275 -6.32 14.22 41.94
N LYS A 276 -6.87 13.39 42.83
CA LYS A 276 -6.55 11.96 42.90
C LYS A 276 -7.19 11.18 41.75
N ILE A 277 -8.44 11.50 41.40
CA ILE A 277 -9.15 10.94 40.26
C ILE A 277 -8.39 11.27 38.98
N ASP A 278 -8.09 12.55 38.74
CA ASP A 278 -7.37 13.04 37.58
C ASP A 278 -6.04 12.30 37.36
N ARG A 279 -5.26 12.11 38.44
CA ARG A 279 -4.00 11.35 38.39
C ARG A 279 -4.20 9.88 38.04
N ALA A 280 -5.21 9.23 38.61
CA ALA A 280 -5.51 7.85 38.30
C ALA A 280 -5.94 7.69 36.83
N PHE A 281 -6.81 8.57 36.35
CA PHE A 281 -7.25 8.59 34.96
C PHE A 281 -6.11 8.84 33.99
N MET A 282 -5.20 9.78 34.27
CA MET A 282 -4.00 10.00 33.46
C MET A 282 -3.13 8.74 33.33
N ILE A 283 -2.89 8.02 34.44
CA ILE A 283 -2.10 6.77 34.40
C ILE A 283 -2.82 5.70 33.59
N VAL A 284 -4.12 5.50 33.81
CA VAL A 284 -4.92 4.51 33.08
C VAL A 284 -4.94 4.83 31.59
N LYS A 285 -5.13 6.10 31.21
CA LYS A 285 -5.12 6.57 29.81
C LYS A 285 -3.76 6.37 29.17
N LEU A 286 -2.67 6.68 29.88
CA LEU A 286 -1.32 6.43 29.37
C LEU A 286 -1.08 4.94 29.10
N CYS A 287 -1.49 4.06 30.03
CA CYS A 287 -1.42 2.62 29.80
C CYS A 287 -2.29 2.20 28.60
N PHE A 288 -3.51 2.73 28.49
CA PHE A 288 -4.41 2.43 27.38
C PHE A 288 -3.88 2.89 26.02
N VAL A 289 -3.23 4.06 25.95
CA VAL A 289 -2.52 4.54 24.75
C VAL A 289 -1.40 3.58 24.38
N ILE A 290 -0.53 3.22 25.32
CA ILE A 290 0.62 2.35 25.05
C ILE A 290 0.14 0.97 24.60
N ILE A 291 -0.79 0.35 25.32
CA ILE A 291 -1.33 -0.97 24.99
C ILE A 291 -2.08 -0.93 23.66
N GLY A 292 -2.94 0.07 23.47
CA GLY A 292 -3.70 0.23 22.23
C GLY A 292 -2.80 0.44 21.02
N PHE A 293 -1.76 1.25 21.15
CA PHE A 293 -0.80 1.47 20.07
C PHE A 293 0.00 0.20 19.75
N ILE A 294 0.49 -0.54 20.76
CA ILE A 294 1.18 -1.82 20.56
C ILE A 294 0.25 -2.83 19.90
N PHE A 295 -1.00 -2.94 20.36
CA PHE A 295 -1.99 -3.85 19.79
C PHE A 295 -2.28 -3.54 18.32
N LEU A 296 -2.47 -2.25 17.99
CA LEU A 296 -2.72 -1.81 16.61
C LEU A 296 -1.51 -2.02 15.69
N MET A 297 -0.29 -1.92 16.20
CA MET A 297 0.94 -2.16 15.42
C MET A 297 1.25 -3.64 15.15
N ILE A 298 0.62 -4.56 15.90
CA ILE A 298 0.80 -6.01 15.73
C ILE A 298 -0.25 -6.61 14.77
N LEU A 299 -1.35 -5.91 14.55
CA LEU A 299 -2.55 -6.38 13.85
C LEU A 299 -2.58 -5.95 12.39
#